data_AF-A0A946DGC2-F1
#
_entry.id   AF-A0A946DGC2-F1
#
_cell.length_a   1.000
_cell.length_b   1.000
_cell.length_c   1.000
_cell.angle_alpha   90.00
_cell.angle_beta   90.00
_cell.angle_gamma   90.00
#
_symmetry.space_group_name_H-M   'P 1'
#
loop_
_entity.id
_entity.type
_entity.pdbx_description
1 polymer ?
#
loop_
_entity_poly.entity_id
_entity_poly.type
_entity_poly.pdbx_seq_one_letter_code
_entity_poly.pdbx_strand_id
1 'polypeptide(L)'
;RRSLLEEVGLFNESYPVCEDYELWLRVCEKYEVGFVSDPVIKKYGGHEDQLSRKFWGMDRFRIRALHQLMALPTLQTSQQEQALKVLLKKLRILIKGAHKHKNLQLLQEFQPLLDHYEQLQC
;
A
#
# COMPACT_ATOMS: atom_id res chain seq x y z
N ARG A 1 5.08 -4.95 22.95
CA ARG A 1 6.55 -5.00 23.13
C ARG A 1 7.19 -3.95 22.24
N ARG A 2 8.23 -3.25 22.70
CA ARG A 2 8.94 -2.21 21.92
C ARG A 2 9.85 -2.79 20.83
N SER A 3 10.31 -4.04 21.00
CA SER A 3 11.21 -4.75 20.09
C SER A 3 10.67 -4.94 18.67
N LEU A 4 9.35 -4.92 18.48
CA LEU A 4 8.74 -5.07 17.16
C LEU A 4 9.29 -4.04 16.16
N LEU A 5 9.42 -2.77 16.57
CA LEU A 5 9.94 -1.71 15.70
C LEU A 5 11.45 -1.81 15.46
N GLU A 6 12.19 -2.49 16.34
CA GLU A 6 13.60 -2.81 16.15
C GLU A 6 13.76 -3.91 15.09
N GLU A 7 12.80 -4.85 15.01
CA GLU A 7 12.80 -5.99 14.09
C GLU A 7 12.23 -5.67 12.70
N VAL A 8 11.19 -4.83 12.62
CA VAL A 8 10.59 -4.42 11.33
C VAL A 8 11.18 -3.14 10.78
N GLY A 9 11.72 -2.27 11.64
CA GLY A 9 12.20 -0.92 11.32
C GLY A 9 11.15 0.17 11.59
N LEU A 10 11.60 1.42 11.68
CA LEU A 10 10.74 2.59 11.91
C LEU A 10 9.95 3.00 10.66
N PHE A 11 9.20 4.10 10.73
CA PHE A 11 8.53 4.69 9.58
C PHE A 11 9.51 5.01 8.46
N ASN A 12 9.10 4.73 7.23
CA ASN A 12 9.87 5.11 6.06
C ASN A 12 9.61 6.58 5.71
N GLU A 13 10.57 7.46 6.02
CA GLU A 13 10.45 8.91 5.80
C GLU A 13 10.33 9.32 4.31
N SER A 14 10.60 8.40 3.38
CA SER A 14 10.33 8.63 1.95
C SER A 14 8.83 8.63 1.60
N TYR A 15 7.97 8.20 2.52
CA TYR A 15 6.51 8.24 2.39
C TYR A 15 5.94 9.48 3.08
N PRO A 16 5.57 10.54 2.34
CA PRO A 16 4.92 11.71 2.93
C PRO A 16 3.48 11.43 3.39
N VAL A 17 2.89 10.32 2.93
CA VAL A 17 1.59 9.77 3.31
C VAL A 17 1.61 8.25 3.10
N CYS A 18 0.75 7.54 3.83
CA CYS A 18 0.68 6.07 3.83
C CYS A 18 1.94 5.39 4.38
N GLU A 19 2.75 6.12 5.15
CA GLU A 19 3.85 5.60 5.95
C GLU A 19 3.37 4.56 6.97
N ASP A 20 2.14 4.74 7.48
CA ASP A 20 1.46 3.79 8.35
C ASP A 20 1.13 2.49 7.60
N TYR A 21 0.58 2.59 6.41
CA TYR A 21 0.26 1.45 5.56
C TYR A 21 1.51 0.64 5.20
N GLU A 22 2.59 1.31 4.81
CA GLU A 22 3.87 0.66 4.50
C GLU A 22 4.45 -0.06 5.73
N LEU A 23 4.45 0.58 6.91
CA LEU A 23 4.88 -0.05 8.15
C LEU A 23 4.04 -1.28 8.48
N TRP A 24 2.71 -1.19 8.35
CA TRP A 24 1.82 -2.31 8.63
C TRP A 24 2.02 -3.48 7.66
N LEU A 25 2.37 -3.24 6.40
CA LEU A 25 2.74 -4.32 5.48
C LEU A 25 3.97 -5.08 5.98
N ARG A 26 5.02 -4.38 6.45
CA ARG A 26 6.20 -5.01 7.07
C ARG A 26 5.88 -5.76 8.35
N VAL A 27 4.95 -5.25 9.16
CA VAL A 27 4.50 -5.96 10.38
C VAL A 27 3.75 -7.23 10.01
N CYS A 28 2.79 -7.17 9.09
CA CYS A 28 2.00 -8.33 8.66
C CYS A 28 2.80 -9.37 7.88
N GLU A 29 3.96 -8.97 7.33
CA GLU A 29 4.90 -9.91 6.70
C GLU A 29 5.51 -10.86 7.75
N LYS A 30 5.84 -10.36 8.95
CA LYS A 30 6.52 -11.13 10.00
C LYS A 30 5.62 -11.66 11.11
N TYR A 31 4.49 -11.00 11.39
CA TYR A 31 3.66 -11.31 12.54
C TYR A 31 2.19 -11.46 12.16
N GLU A 32 1.53 -12.38 12.85
CA GLU A 32 0.08 -12.46 12.85
C GLU A 32 -0.52 -11.28 13.60
N VAL A 33 -1.53 -10.64 13.01
CA VAL A 33 -2.24 -9.51 13.61
C VAL A 33 -3.65 -9.95 14.00
N GLY A 34 -3.91 -9.96 15.31
CA GLY A 34 -5.23 -10.25 15.84
C GLY A 34 -6.23 -9.14 15.54
N PHE A 35 -7.47 -9.52 15.23
CA PHE A 35 -8.59 -8.59 15.07
C PHE A 35 -9.44 -8.56 16.35
N VAL A 36 -9.57 -7.39 16.97
CA VAL A 36 -10.48 -7.16 18.09
C VAL A 36 -11.83 -6.72 17.52
N SER A 37 -12.87 -7.52 17.74
CA SER A 37 -14.22 -7.24 17.21
C SER A 37 -14.92 -6.07 17.88
N ASP A 38 -14.50 -5.74 19.11
CA ASP A 38 -15.12 -4.67 19.88
C ASP A 38 -14.74 -3.28 19.36
N PRO A 39 -15.71 -2.34 19.30
CA PRO A 39 -15.45 -0.97 18.87
C PRO A 39 -14.70 -0.19 19.96
N VAL A 40 -13.37 -0.34 19.99
CA VAL A 40 -12.50 0.28 21.01
C VAL A 40 -11.95 1.66 20.63
N ILE A 41 -12.28 2.17 19.44
CA ILE A 41 -11.75 3.44 18.92
C ILE A 41 -12.88 4.46 18.74
N LYS A 42 -12.75 5.63 19.38
CA LYS A 42 -13.51 6.84 19.03
C LYS A 42 -12.71 7.65 18.02
N LYS A 43 -13.18 7.71 16.77
CA LYS A 43 -12.53 8.49 15.70
C LYS A 43 -13.13 9.89 15.63
N TYR A 44 -12.27 10.90 15.60
CA TYR A 44 -12.64 12.27 15.29
C TYR A 44 -12.23 12.57 13.83
N GLY A 45 -13.14 13.09 13.01
CA GLY A 45 -12.93 13.32 11.58
C GLY A 45 -13.61 14.60 11.09
N GLY A 46 -13.25 15.06 9.89
CA GLY A 46 -13.82 16.25 9.24
C GLY A 46 -12.92 17.49 9.25
N HIS A 47 -11.80 17.47 9.99
CA HIS A 47 -10.87 18.60 10.07
C HIS A 47 -10.26 18.94 8.70
N GLU A 48 -10.20 20.23 8.37
CA GLU A 48 -9.69 20.80 7.11
C GLU A 48 -8.32 20.25 6.70
N ASP A 49 -7.49 19.90 7.69
CA ASP A 49 -6.11 19.44 7.53
C ASP A 49 -5.96 17.96 7.12
N GLN A 50 -7.05 17.28 6.76
CA GLN A 50 -7.00 15.86 6.39
C GLN A 50 -6.08 15.59 5.18
N LEU A 51 -5.08 14.73 5.40
CA LEU A 51 -4.08 14.34 4.39
C LEU A 51 -4.68 13.75 3.11
N SER A 52 -5.83 13.08 3.21
CA SER A 52 -6.55 12.54 2.04
C SER A 52 -7.04 13.61 1.08
N ARG A 53 -7.23 14.85 1.54
CA ARG A 53 -7.55 16.02 0.70
C ARG A 53 -6.30 16.72 0.17
N LYS A 54 -5.19 16.62 0.90
CA LYS A 54 -3.92 17.25 0.54
C LYS A 54 -3.18 16.51 -0.59
N PHE A 55 -3.29 15.19 -0.64
CA PHE A 55 -2.60 14.37 -1.64
C PHE A 55 -3.58 13.64 -2.55
N TRP A 56 -3.63 14.07 -3.81
CA TRP A 56 -4.38 13.36 -4.84
C TRP A 56 -3.83 11.95 -5.06
N GLY A 57 -4.73 10.99 -5.26
CA GLY A 57 -4.37 9.61 -5.61
C GLY A 57 -3.59 8.89 -4.52
N MET A 58 -4.08 8.82 -3.28
CA MET A 58 -3.39 8.14 -2.18
C MET A 58 -2.88 6.71 -2.53
N ASP A 59 -3.56 6.04 -3.45
CA ASP A 59 -3.18 4.71 -3.92
C ASP A 59 -1.84 4.64 -4.66
N ARG A 60 -1.26 5.72 -5.23
CA ARG A 60 0.12 5.66 -5.76
C ARG A 60 1.14 5.29 -4.68
N PHE A 61 0.98 5.80 -3.45
CA PHE A 61 1.85 5.44 -2.33
C PHE A 61 1.60 4.01 -1.89
N ARG A 62 0.34 3.58 -1.76
CA ARG A 62 0.02 2.19 -1.40
C ARG A 62 0.51 1.17 -2.44
N ILE A 63 0.44 1.51 -3.72
CA ILE A 63 0.98 0.68 -4.81
C ILE A 63 2.49 0.55 -4.68
N ARG A 64 3.22 1.65 -4.42
CA ARG A 64 4.68 1.60 -4.19
C ARG A 64 5.04 0.74 -2.98
N ALA A 65 4.29 0.86 -1.88
CA ALA A 65 4.50 0.04 -0.69
C ALA A 65 4.25 -1.45 -0.97
N LEU A 66 3.18 -1.79 -1.69
CA LEU A 66 2.90 -3.17 -2.10
C LEU A 66 3.96 -3.69 -3.08
N HIS A 67 4.41 -2.88 -4.03
CA HIS A 67 5.48 -3.25 -4.96
C HIS A 67 6.79 -3.54 -4.22
N GLN A 68 7.15 -2.72 -3.23
CA GLN A 68 8.31 -2.96 -2.37
C GLN A 68 8.16 -4.24 -1.53
N LEU A 69 6.97 -4.49 -0.98
CA LEU A 69 6.68 -5.73 -0.26
C LEU A 69 6.91 -6.96 -1.13
N MET A 70 6.46 -6.93 -2.39
CA MET A 70 6.62 -8.02 -3.36
C MET A 70 8.08 -8.33 -3.71
N ALA A 71 9.02 -7.42 -3.43
CA ALA A 71 10.44 -7.61 -3.64
C ALA A 71 11.16 -8.24 -2.43
N LEU A 72 10.46 -8.45 -1.31
CA LEU A 72 11.07 -9.06 -0.13
C LEU A 72 11.27 -10.57 -0.33
N PRO A 73 12.49 -11.09 -0.13
CA PRO A 73 12.77 -12.51 -0.29
C PRO A 73 12.13 -13.40 0.79
N THR A 74 11.68 -12.79 1.89
CA THR A 74 11.06 -13.48 3.03
C THR A 74 9.54 -13.63 2.90
N LEU A 75 8.92 -12.95 1.91
CA LEU A 75 7.49 -12.96 1.71
C LEU A 75 7.00 -14.35 1.30
N GLN A 76 6.10 -14.92 2.07
CA GLN A 76 5.57 -16.26 1.81
C GLN A 76 4.67 -16.27 0.58
N THR A 77 4.58 -17.40 -0.14
CA THR A 77 3.75 -17.53 -1.34
C THR A 77 2.30 -17.10 -1.12
N SER A 78 1.69 -17.47 0.02
CA SER A 78 0.32 -17.08 0.36
C SER A 78 0.17 -15.57 0.58
N GLN A 79 1.16 -14.93 1.21
CA GLN A 79 1.20 -13.47 1.39
C GLN A 79 1.42 -12.78 0.04
N GLN A 80 2.28 -13.33 -0.82
CA GLN A 80 2.54 -12.83 -2.16
C GLN A 80 1.27 -12.84 -3.02
N GLU A 81 0.50 -13.93 -3.01
CA GLU A 81 -0.78 -14.01 -3.73
C GLU A 81 -1.79 -12.96 -3.25
N GLN A 82 -1.89 -12.78 -1.92
CA GLN A 82 -2.78 -11.78 -1.31
C GLN A 82 -2.36 -10.35 -1.67
N ALA A 83 -1.06 -10.06 -1.56
CA ALA A 83 -0.48 -8.76 -1.91
C ALA A 83 -0.67 -8.46 -3.40
N LEU A 84 -0.40 -9.42 -4.28
CA LEU A 84 -0.59 -9.30 -5.73
C LEU A 84 -2.03 -8.97 -6.10
N LYS A 85 -3.01 -9.65 -5.48
CA LYS A 85 -4.43 -9.38 -5.71
C LYS A 85 -4.81 -7.94 -5.37
N VAL A 86 -4.32 -7.43 -4.24
CA VAL A 86 -4.58 -6.04 -3.82
C VAL A 86 -3.84 -5.04 -4.71
N LEU A 87 -2.59 -5.33 -5.07
CA LEU A 87 -1.76 -4.51 -5.94
C LEU A 87 -2.41 -4.32 -7.32
N LEU A 88 -2.79 -5.41 -7.98
CA LEU A 88 -3.46 -5.36 -9.28
C LEU A 88 -4.79 -4.60 -9.22
N LYS A 89 -5.59 -4.83 -8.16
CA LYS A 89 -6.84 -4.09 -7.96
C LYS A 89 -6.58 -2.58 -7.89
N LYS A 90 -5.56 -2.15 -7.14
CA LYS A 90 -5.20 -0.74 -6.99
C LYS A 90 -4.65 -0.14 -8.29
N LEU A 91 -3.76 -0.85 -8.97
CA LEU A 91 -3.20 -0.43 -10.26
C LEU A 91 -4.30 -0.18 -11.28
N ARG A 92 -5.24 -1.12 -11.44
CA ARG A 92 -6.38 -0.98 -12.36
C ARG A 92 -7.26 0.24 -12.04
N ILE A 93 -7.54 0.50 -10.75
CA ILE A 93 -8.31 1.67 -10.33
C ILE A 93 -7.55 2.97 -10.62
N LEU A 94 -6.26 3.03 -10.28
CA LEU A 94 -5.42 4.21 -10.48
C LEU A 94 -5.27 4.55 -11.97
N ILE A 95 -4.94 3.56 -12.79
CA ILE A 95 -4.77 3.70 -14.24
C ILE A 95 -6.08 4.14 -14.91
N LYS A 96 -7.21 3.53 -14.55
CA LYS A 96 -8.54 3.95 -15.03
C LYS A 96 -8.81 5.42 -14.70
N GLY A 97 -8.48 5.85 -13.48
CA GLY A 97 -8.58 7.26 -13.08
C GLY A 97 -7.64 8.16 -13.88
N ALA A 98 -6.39 7.74 -14.09
CA ALA A 98 -5.41 8.49 -14.86
C ALA A 98 -5.85 8.69 -16.31
N HIS A 99 -6.41 7.67 -16.98
CA HIS A 99 -7.01 7.83 -18.31
C HIS A 99 -8.16 8.82 -18.32
N LYS A 100 -9.11 8.71 -17.37
CA LYS A 100 -10.26 9.62 -17.26
C LYS A 100 -9.85 11.09 -17.14
N HIS A 101 -8.76 11.36 -16.43
CA HIS A 101 -8.24 12.71 -16.19
C HIS A 101 -7.05 13.10 -17.08
N LYS A 102 -6.70 12.28 -18.09
CA LYS A 102 -5.58 12.49 -19.02
C LYS A 102 -4.22 12.72 -18.31
N ASN A 103 -4.00 12.05 -17.18
CA ASN A 103 -2.75 12.15 -16.43
C ASN A 103 -1.68 11.21 -17.02
N LEU A 104 -0.94 11.70 -18.02
CA LEU A 104 0.07 10.93 -18.74
C LEU A 104 1.24 10.49 -17.85
N GLN A 105 1.63 11.31 -16.87
CA GLN A 105 2.73 11.00 -15.96
C GLN A 105 2.43 9.76 -15.12
N LEU A 106 1.21 9.65 -14.58
CA LEU A 106 0.80 8.45 -13.86
C LEU A 106 0.76 7.21 -14.75
N LEU A 107 0.28 7.35 -15.99
CA LEU A 107 0.24 6.21 -16.91
C LEU A 107 1.65 5.72 -17.22
N GLN A 108 2.58 6.64 -17.49
CA GLN A 108 3.98 6.31 -17.72
C GLN A 108 4.63 5.60 -16.52
N GLU A 109 4.28 6.01 -15.29
CA GLU A 109 4.82 5.39 -14.09
C GLU A 109 4.20 4.02 -13.80
N PHE A 110 2.87 3.88 -13.86
CA PHE A 110 2.18 2.71 -13.30
C PHE A 110 1.73 1.67 -14.33
N GLN A 111 1.61 2.02 -15.62
CA GLN A 111 1.25 1.05 -16.66
C GLN A 111 2.27 -0.10 -16.75
N PRO A 112 3.60 0.15 -16.76
CA PRO A 112 4.58 -0.93 -16.84
C PRO A 112 4.50 -1.90 -15.64
N LEU A 113 4.15 -1.39 -14.46
CA LEU A 113 3.94 -2.24 -13.28
C LEU A 113 2.70 -3.12 -13.46
N LEU A 114 1.59 -2.59 -13.97
CA LEU A 114 0.40 -3.39 -14.24
C LEU A 114 0.72 -4.51 -15.23
N ASP A 115 1.37 -4.18 -16.36
CA ASP A 115 1.70 -5.15 -17.39
C ASP A 115 2.61 -6.26 -16.86
N HIS A 116 3.63 -5.91 -16.07
CA HIS A 116 4.52 -6.87 -15.41
C HIS A 116 3.77 -7.84 -14.50
N TYR A 117 2.89 -7.33 -13.64
CA TYR A 117 2.18 -8.17 -12.66
C TYR A 117 1.03 -8.98 -13.26
N GLU A 118 0.44 -8.55 -14.38
CA GLU A 118 -0.54 -9.36 -15.11
C GLU A 118 0.11 -10.56 -15.79
N GLN A 119 1.35 -10.43 -16.27
CA GLN A 119 2.11 -11.55 -16.83
C GLN A 119 2.46 -12.62 -15.79
N LEU A 120 2.67 -12.22 -14.53
CA LEU A 120 2.95 -13.15 -13.42
C LEU A 120 1.72 -13.91 -12.91
N GLN A 121 0.50 -13.53 -13.32
CA GLN A 121 -0.72 -14.29 -13.02
C GLN A 121 -1.02 -15.40 -14.03
N CYS A 122 -0.33 -15.41 -15.17
CA CYS A 122 -0.43 -16.45 -16.21
C CYS A 122 0.51 -17.62 -15.90
#